data_AF-A0A529S7C9-F1
#
_entry.id   AF-A0A529S7C9-F1
#
_cell.length_a   1.000
_cell.length_b   1.000
_cell.length_c   1.000
_cell.angle_alpha   90.00
_cell.angle_beta   90.00
_cell.angle_gamma   90.00
#
_symmetry.space_group_name_H-M   'P 1'
#
loop_
_entity.id
_entity.type
_entity.pdbx_description
1 polymer ?
#
loop_
_entity_poly.entity_id
_entity_poly.type
_entity_poly.pdbx_seq_one_letter_code
_entity_poly.pdbx_strand_id
1 'polypeptide(L)' 'PMTASVFTEYSRLMGPAADSSLVRERGDRNQWTFGVSTTYRFNFTM' A
#
# COMPACT_ATOMS: atom_id res chain seq x y z
N PRO A 1 -5.82 -20.17 14.01
CA PRO A 1 -4.49 -19.51 14.09
C PRO A 1 -4.65 -18.02 13.77
N MET A 2 -3.91 -17.15 14.47
CA MET A 2 -3.88 -15.71 14.20
C MET A 2 -2.53 -15.34 13.59
N THR A 3 -2.54 -14.55 12.52
CA THR A 3 -1.36 -13.98 11.88
C THR A 3 -1.52 -12.47 11.85
N ALA A 4 -0.49 -11.75 12.26
CA ALA A 4 -0.42 -10.30 12.11
C ALA A 4 0.76 -9.95 11.20
N SER A 5 0.57 -8.96 10.35
CA SER A 5 1.58 -8.50 9.38
C SER A 5 1.58 -6.97 9.31
N VAL A 6 2.76 -6.42 9.08
CA VAL A 6 2.97 -4.99 8.80
C VAL A 6 3.74 -4.90 7.49
N PHE A 7 3.34 -3.95 6.63
CA PHE A 7 4.04 -3.69 5.39
C PHE A 7 4.21 -2.19 5.16
N THR A 8 5.29 -1.85 4.45
CA THR A 8 5.57 -0.49 3.98
C THR A 8 6.14 -0.59 2.58
N GLU A 9 5.70 0.28 1.69
CA GLU A 9 6.04 0.30 0.28
C GLU A 9 6.32 1.73 -0.15
N TYR A 10 7.36 1.89 -0.96
CA TYR A 10 7.73 3.16 -1.59
C TYR A 10 7.74 2.98 -3.11
N SER A 11 7.02 3.86 -3.79
CA SER A 11 6.99 3.94 -5.25
C SER A 11 7.19 5.38 -5.69
N ARG A 12 8.00 5.60 -6.72
CA ARG A 12 8.19 6.92 -7.31
C ARG A 12 7.61 6.97 -8.72
N LEU A 13 6.72 7.91 -8.96
CA LEU A 13 6.21 8.18 -10.29
C LEU A 13 7.34 8.80 -11.13
N MET A 14 7.61 8.19 -12.29
CA MET A 14 8.65 8.60 -13.24
C MET A 14 8.05 8.79 -14.64
N GLY A 15 8.67 9.64 -15.47
CA GLY A 15 8.23 9.88 -16.84
C GLY A 15 6.85 10.58 -16.92
N PRO A 16 6.01 10.26 -17.93
CA PRO A 16 4.75 10.95 -18.17
C PRO A 16 3.77 10.95 -16.98
N ALA A 17 3.81 9.92 -16.15
CA ALA A 17 3.00 9.84 -14.93
C ALA A 17 3.43 10.85 -13.86
N ALA A 18 4.72 11.22 -13.83
CA ALA A 18 5.27 12.20 -12.92
C ALA A 18 4.97 13.65 -13.35
N ASP A 19 4.87 13.86 -14.66
CA ASP A 19 4.65 15.19 -15.28
C ASP A 19 3.19 15.48 -15.60
N SER A 20 2.29 14.52 -15.31
CA SER A 20 0.84 14.72 -15.39
C SER A 20 0.40 15.87 -14.48
N SER A 21 -0.46 16.75 -15.00
CA SER A 21 -1.02 17.89 -14.26
C SER A 21 -1.73 17.46 -12.98
N LEU A 22 -2.37 16.29 -12.99
CA LEU A 22 -3.00 15.69 -11.80
C LEU A 22 -2.00 15.44 -10.66
N VAL A 23 -0.77 14.99 -10.97
CA VAL A 23 0.27 14.72 -9.97
C VAL A 23 1.01 15.99 -9.58
N ARG A 24 1.21 16.94 -10.51
CA ARG A 24 1.87 18.23 -10.21
C ARG A 24 1.00 19.19 -9.41
N GLU A 25 -0.31 19.23 -9.64
CA GLU A 25 -1.21 20.20 -9.01
C GLU A 25 -1.91 19.67 -7.78
N ARG A 26 -2.17 18.35 -7.70
CA ARG A 26 -2.98 17.74 -6.63
C ARG A 26 -2.41 16.45 -6.04
N GLY A 27 -1.25 15.99 -6.51
CA GLY A 27 -0.64 14.74 -6.05
C GLY A 27 0.79 14.93 -5.53
N ASP A 28 1.48 13.81 -5.35
CA ASP A 28 2.91 13.76 -5.03
C ASP A 28 3.59 12.79 -6.01
N ARG A 29 4.84 13.04 -6.40
CA ARG A 29 5.61 12.07 -7.19
C ARG A 29 6.15 10.93 -6.33
N ASN A 30 6.24 11.15 -5.02
CA ASN A 30 6.65 10.16 -4.05
C ASN A 30 5.41 9.52 -3.43
N GLN A 31 5.17 8.26 -3.75
CA GLN A 31 4.03 7.50 -3.28
C GLN A 31 4.51 6.56 -2.16
N TRP A 32 4.10 6.87 -0.92
CA TRP A 32 4.35 6.04 0.25
C TRP A 32 3.06 5.31 0.63
N THR A 33 3.15 4.01 0.88
CA THR A 33 2.03 3.21 1.34
C THR A 33 2.47 2.38 2.53
N PHE A 34 1.70 2.39 3.60
CA PHE A 34 1.94 1.53 4.75
C PHE A 34 0.62 0.90 5.18
N GLY A 35 0.69 -0.29 5.75
CA GLY A 35 -0.49 -0.98 6.20
C GLY A 35 -0.18 -2.03 7.25
N VAL A 36 -1.20 -2.34 8.03
CA VAL A 36 -1.19 -3.40 9.03
C VAL A 36 -2.34 -4.34 8.72
N SER A 37 -2.13 -5.64 8.88
CA SER A 37 -3.18 -6.63 8.68
C SER A 37 -3.14 -7.68 9.78
N THR A 38 -4.32 -8.11 10.21
CA THR A 38 -4.49 -9.21 11.14
C THR A 38 -5.47 -10.18 10.52
N THR A 39 -5.06 -11.44 10.39
CA THR A 39 -5.87 -12.52 9.83
C THR A 39 -6.12 -13.56 10.91
N TYR A 40 -7.39 -13.87 11.14
CA TYR A 40 -7.78 -14.96 12.02
C TYR A 40 -8.43 -16.08 11.21
N ARG A 41 -7.90 -17.31 11.37
CA ARG A 41 -8.45 -18.51 10.75
C ARG A 41 -9.11 -19.40 11.79
N PHE A 42 -10.43 -19.61 11.63
CA PHE A 42 -11.19 -20.63 12.33
C PHE A 42 -10.88 -22.00 11.72
N ASN A 43 -10.45 -22.95 12.54
CA ASN A 43 -10.38 -24.35 12.13
C ASN A 43 -11.54 -25.06 12.85
N PHE A 44 -12.49 -25.59 12.09
CA PHE A 44 -13.52 -26.48 12.64
C PHE A 44 -13.05 -27.92 12.45
N THR A 45 -13.01 -28.69 13.52
CA THR A 45 -12.86 -30.16 13.51
C THR A 45 -14.12 -30.71 14.16
N MET A 46 -14.83 -31.60 13.44
CA MET A 46 -15.98 -32.34 13.95
C MET A 46 -15.52 -33.48 14.84
#